data_AF-A0A3N1XR90-F1
#
_entry.id   AF-A0A3N1XR90-F1
#
_cell.length_a   1.000
_cell.length_b   1.000
_cell.length_c   1.000
_cell.angle_alpha   90.00
_cell.angle_beta   90.00
_cell.angle_gamma   90.00
#
_symmetry.space_group_name_H-M   'P 1'
#
loop_
_entity.id
_entity.type
_entity.pdbx_description
1 polymer ?
#
loop_
_entity_poly.entity_id
_entity_poly.type
_entity_poly.pdbx_seq_one_letter_code
_entity_poly.pdbx_strand_id
1 'polypeptide(L)' 'MINFDEELAKYQPSLEVEQAEETIYKNDLTDVTDIIKDIINEIKNK' A
#
# COMPACT_ATOMS: atom_id res chain seq x y z
N MET A 1 21.86 9.80 24.43
CA MET A 1 20.46 9.34 24.41
C MET A 1 19.80 10.04 23.23
N ILE A 2 19.16 9.31 22.33
CA ILE A 2 18.56 9.89 21.12
C ILE A 2 17.37 10.76 21.55
N ASN A 3 17.25 11.95 20.97
CA ASN A 3 16.23 12.92 21.37
C ASN A 3 14.95 12.66 20.56
N PHE A 4 14.05 11.83 21.11
CA PHE A 4 12.87 11.35 20.39
C PHE A 4 11.91 12.49 19.96
N ASP A 5 11.82 13.56 20.74
CA ASP A 5 10.96 14.72 20.41
C ASP A 5 11.46 15.46 19.17
N GLU A 6 12.77 15.55 18.96
CA GLU A 6 13.38 16.24 17.81
C GLU A 6 13.24 15.43 16.51
N GLU A 7 13.35 14.11 16.59
CA GLU A 7 13.18 13.21 15.44
C GLU A 7 11.72 13.16 14.98
N LEU A 8 10.77 13.14 15.93
CA LEU A 8 9.35 13.19 15.61
C LEU A 8 8.94 14.53 14.96
N ALA A 9 9.55 15.64 15.39
CA ALA A 9 9.30 16.96 14.81
C ALA A 9 9.89 17.12 13.40
N LYS A 10 10.99 16.41 13.10
CA LYS A 10 11.59 16.35 11.75
C LYS A 10 10.87 15.36 10.83
N TYR A 11 10.01 14.51 11.40
CA TYR A 11 9.18 13.57 10.67
C TYR A 11 8.13 14.34 9.86
N GLN A 12 8.55 14.71 8.67
CA GLN A 12 7.71 15.33 7.67
C GLN A 12 7.24 14.25 6.71
N PRO A 13 5.91 14.16 6.45
CA PRO A 13 5.42 13.25 5.43
C PRO A 13 6.11 13.59 4.11
N SER A 14 6.81 12.62 3.55
CA SER A 14 7.48 12.81 2.27
C SER A 14 6.41 12.74 1.19
N LEU A 15 6.14 13.88 0.55
CA LEU A 15 5.18 13.99 -0.56
C LEU A 15 5.49 12.97 -1.67
N GLU A 16 6.77 12.64 -1.88
CA GLU A 16 7.23 11.62 -2.82
C GLU A 16 6.80 10.20 -2.40
N VAL A 17 6.84 9.90 -1.10
CA VAL A 17 6.42 8.59 -0.57
C VAL A 17 4.90 8.46 -0.63
N GLU A 18 4.17 9.53 -0.33
CA GLU A 18 2.70 9.56 -0.40
C GLU A 18 2.21 9.41 -1.85
N GLN A 19 2.82 10.12 -2.81
CA GLN A 19 2.52 9.96 -4.24
C GLN A 19 2.93 8.58 -4.78
N ALA A 20 4.09 8.05 -4.34
CA ALA A 20 4.51 6.70 -4.70
C ALA A 20 3.55 5.65 -4.12
N GLU A 21 3.13 5.80 -2.87
CA GLU A 21 2.13 4.94 -2.23
C GLU A 21 0.81 4.98 -3.01
N GLU A 22 0.30 6.16 -3.36
CA GLU A 22 -0.94 6.28 -4.13
C GLU A 22 -0.79 5.67 -5.53
N THR A 23 0.36 5.81 -6.17
CA THR A 23 0.65 5.24 -7.50
C THR A 23 0.80 3.72 -7.46
N ILE A 24 1.42 3.18 -6.41
CA ILE A 24 1.57 1.73 -6.17
C ILE A 24 0.21 1.12 -5.81
N TYR A 25 -0.54 1.75 -4.90
CA TYR A 25 -1.90 1.33 -4.52
C TYR A 25 -2.86 1.37 -5.71
N LYS A 26 -2.82 2.43 -6.54
CA LYS A 26 -3.70 2.54 -7.73
C LYS A 26 -3.38 1.51 -8.81
N ASN A 27 -2.09 1.20 -9.03
CA ASN A 27 -1.72 0.35 -10.16
C ASN A 27 -1.88 -1.15 -9.88
N ASP A 28 -1.64 -1.62 -8.65
CA ASP A 28 -1.47 -3.07 -8.39
C ASP A 28 -2.64 -3.74 -7.62
N LEU A 29 -3.50 -2.95 -6.97
CA LEU A 29 -4.62 -3.53 -6.21
C LEU A 29 -5.67 -4.19 -7.10
N THR A 30 -5.86 -3.68 -8.32
CA THR A 30 -6.86 -4.22 -9.26
C THR A 30 -6.44 -5.63 -9.71
N ASP A 31 -5.16 -5.81 -10.05
CA ASP A 31 -4.63 -7.10 -10.54
C ASP A 31 -4.66 -8.19 -9.48
N VAL A 32 -4.21 -7.89 -8.25
CA VAL A 32 -4.23 -8.88 -7.15
C VAL A 32 -5.66 -9.23 -6.75
N THR A 33 -6.57 -8.25 -6.74
CA THR A 33 -7.98 -8.49 -6.43
C THR A 33 -8.65 -9.36 -7.50
N ASP A 34 -8.28 -9.18 -8.76
CA ASP A 34 -8.84 -9.95 -9.87
C ASP A 34 -8.30 -11.39 -9.90
N ILE A 35 -7.01 -11.61 -9.61
CA ILE A 35 -6.45 -12.95 -9.39
C ILE A 35 -7.19 -13.68 -8.26
N ILE A 36 -7.43 -12.99 -7.14
CA ILE A 36 -8.16 -13.57 -5.99
C ILE A 36 -9.62 -13.89 -6.37
N LYS A 37 -10.30 -13.03 -7.12
CA LYS A 37 -11.67 -13.29 -7.61
C LYS A 37 -11.72 -14.51 -8.53
N ASP A 38 -10.76 -14.67 -9.42
CA ASP A 38 -10.69 -15.80 -10.35
C ASP A 38 -10.51 -17.12 -9.58
N ILE A 39 -9.60 -17.15 -8.61
CA ILE A 39 -9.39 -18.30 -7.72
C ILE A 39 -10.68 -18.63 -6.94
N ILE A 40 -11.35 -17.62 -6.37
CA ILE A 40 -12.61 -17.82 -5.62
C ILE A 40 -13.70 -18.36 -6.55
N ASN A 41 -13.84 -17.84 -7.75
CA ASN A 41 -14.83 -18.30 -8.72
C ASN A 41 -14.55 -19.74 -9.20
N GLU A 42 -13.29 -20.10 -9.38
CA GLU A 42 -12.87 -21.46 -9.76
C GLU A 42 -13.17 -22.47 -8.65
N ILE A 43 -12.99 -22.08 -7.39
CA ILE A 43 -13.35 -22.91 -6.22
C ILE A 43 -14.88 -23.03 -6.07
N LYS A 44 -15.64 -21.97 -6.36
CA LYS A 44 -17.10 -21.92 -6.16
C LYS A 44 -17.90 -22.60 -7.26
N ASN A 45 -17.32 -22.77 -8.45
CA ASN A 45 -17.91 -23.46 -9.60
C ASN A 45 -17.54 -24.96 -9.67
N LYS A 46 -16.98 -25.52 -8.59
CA LYS A 46 -16.67 -26.94 -8.42
C LYS A 46 -17.60 -27.58 -7.41
#